data_AF-A0A7X8AWK1-F1
#
_entry.id   AF-A0A7X8AWK1-F1
#
_cell.length_a   1.000
_cell.length_b   1.000
_cell.length_c   1.000
_cell.angle_alpha   90.00
_cell.angle_beta   90.00
_cell.angle_gamma   90.00
#
_symmetry.space_group_name_H-M   'P 1'
#
loop_
_entity.id
_entity.type
_entity.pdbx_description
1 polymer ?
#
loop_
_entity_poly.entity_id
_entity_poly.type
_entity_poly.pdbx_seq_one_letter_code
_entity_poly.pdbx_strand_id
1 'polypeptide(L)' 'MKIKIAIGVCEKINGRCSSMGCFKAYNKKDKHFERYQDTDVDLQAFFSCNICSTESKEN' A
#
# COMPACT_ATOMS: atom_id res chain seq x y z
N MET A 1 -16.03 -13.69 -6.93
CA MET A 1 -14.76 -14.11 -6.30
C MET A 1 -14.04 -12.84 -5.84
N LYS A 2 -13.59 -12.76 -4.59
CA LYS A 2 -13.04 -11.52 -4.00
C LYS A 2 -11.53 -11.46 -4.15
N ILE A 3 -10.99 -10.36 -4.68
CA ILE A 3 -9.54 -10.15 -4.82
C ILE A 3 -8.98 -9.65 -3.50
N LYS A 4 -7.95 -10.33 -3.00
CA LYS A 4 -7.23 -9.95 -1.78
C LYS A 4 -6.07 -9.04 -2.14
N ILE A 5 -5.98 -7.87 -1.51
CA ILE A 5 -4.92 -6.89 -1.71
C ILE A 5 -4.18 -6.67 -0.39
N ALA A 6 -2.86 -6.58 -0.47
CA ALA A 6 -2.00 -6.09 0.61
C ALA A 6 -1.19 -4.89 0.10
N ILE A 7 -1.06 -3.86 0.91
CA ILE A 7 -0.33 -2.64 0.57
C ILE A 7 0.93 -2.57 1.44
N GLY A 8 2.09 -2.69 0.80
CA GLY A 8 3.40 -2.52 1.44
C GLY A 8 4.00 -1.15 1.08
N VAL A 9 4.42 -0.38 2.09
CA VAL A 9 5.11 0.91 1.88
C VAL A 9 6.55 0.83 2.37
N CYS A 10 7.51 1.36 1.63
CA CYS A 10 8.91 1.38 2.09
C CYS A 10 9.07 2.36 3.26
N GLU A 11 9.81 1.98 4.30
CA GLU A 11 10.04 2.84 5.46
C GLU A 11 10.75 4.15 5.08
N LYS A 12 11.65 4.12 4.09
CA LYS A 12 12.39 5.30 3.60
C LYS A 12 11.48 6.43 3.11
N ILE A 13 10.29 6.09 2.62
CA ILE A 13 9.27 7.05 2.16
C ILE A 13 8.15 7.24 3.18
N ASN A 14 8.12 6.41 4.23
CA ASN A 14 7.18 6.52 5.32
C ASN A 14 7.47 7.83 6.09
N GLY A 15 6.43 8.59 6.42
CA GLY A 15 6.56 9.94 6.98
C GLY A 15 6.74 11.08 5.95
N ARG A 16 6.96 10.78 4.66
CA ARG A 16 6.86 11.78 3.58
C ARG A 16 5.53 11.59 2.87
N CYS A 17 4.50 12.26 3.38
CA CYS A 17 3.19 12.25 2.73
C CYS A 17 3.29 12.99 1.38
N SER A 18 3.09 12.27 0.27
CA SER A 18 2.98 12.90 -1.06
C SER A 18 1.66 13.67 -1.25
N SER A 19 0.80 13.74 -0.23
CA SER A 19 -0.57 14.28 -0.29
C SER A 19 -1.49 13.56 -1.28
N MET A 20 -1.06 12.44 -1.88
CA MET A 20 -1.80 11.74 -2.92
C MET A 20 -3.02 10.95 -2.41
N GLY A 21 -3.20 10.86 -1.08
CA GLY A 21 -4.38 10.25 -0.48
C GLY A 21 -4.54 8.78 -0.84
N CYS A 22 -3.52 7.95 -0.58
CA CYS A 22 -3.47 6.55 -1.02
C CYS A 22 -4.72 5.73 -0.67
N PHE A 23 -5.27 5.89 0.55
CA PHE A 23 -6.52 5.21 0.94
C PHE A 23 -7.77 5.78 0.26
N LYS A 24 -7.78 7.07 -0.08
CA LYS A 24 -8.85 7.68 -0.88
C LYS A 24 -8.83 7.14 -2.31
N ALA A 25 -7.64 7.01 -2.90
CA ALA A 25 -7.47 6.40 -4.23
C ALA A 25 -7.89 4.92 -4.22
N TYR A 26 -7.53 4.16 -3.17
CA TYR A 26 -7.99 2.78 -2.98
C TYR A 26 -9.52 2.68 -2.86
N ASN A 27 -10.13 3.44 -1.96
CA ASN A 27 -11.58 3.40 -1.71
C ASN A 27 -12.41 3.81 -2.93
N LYS A 28 -11.92 4.80 -3.69
CA LYS A 28 -12.57 5.26 -4.92
C LYS A 28 -12.18 4.45 -6.16
N LYS A 29 -11.25 3.51 -6.02
CA LYS A 29 -10.66 2.73 -7.12
C LYS A 29 -10.21 3.65 -8.26
N ASP A 30 -9.39 4.64 -7.92
CA ASP A 30 -8.85 5.68 -8.80
C ASP A 30 -7.34 5.44 -9.00
N LYS A 31 -6.74 6.05 -10.03
CA LYS A 31 -5.32 5.92 -10.40
C LYS A 31 -4.94 4.45 -10.58
N HIS A 32 -3.95 3.96 -9.84
CA HIS A 32 -3.50 2.57 -9.91
C HIS A 32 -4.55 1.54 -9.49
N PHE A 33 -5.63 1.96 -8.83
CA PHE A 33 -6.70 1.05 -8.41
C PHE A 33 -7.87 0.95 -9.41
N GLU A 34 -7.86 1.71 -10.52
CA GLU A 34 -8.92 1.67 -11.56
C GLU A 34 -9.14 0.27 -12.14
N ARG A 35 -8.08 -0.53 -12.24
CA ARG A 35 -8.14 -1.93 -12.68
C ARG A 35 -9.03 -2.83 -11.81
N TYR A 36 -9.49 -2.35 -10.65
CA TYR A 36 -10.35 -3.07 -9.72
C TYR A 36 -11.78 -2.50 -9.66
N GLN A 37 -12.15 -1.53 -10.51
CA GLN A 37 -13.47 -0.85 -10.54
C GLN A 37 -14.64 -1.83 -10.35
N ASP A 38 -14.71 -2.87 -11.18
CA ASP A 38 -15.80 -3.85 -11.17
C ASP A 38 -15.49 -5.11 -10.36
N THR A 39 -14.44 -5.07 -9.53
CA THR A 39 -14.04 -6.22 -8.71
C THR A 39 -14.29 -5.96 -7.24
N ASP A 40 -14.87 -6.96 -6.55
CA ASP A 40 -14.90 -6.97 -5.09
C ASP A 40 -13.48 -7.18 -4.55
N VAL A 41 -12.99 -6.23 -3.77
CA VAL A 41 -11.62 -6.19 -3.24
C VAL A 41 -11.63 -6.18 -1.72
N ASP A 42 -10.70 -6.93 -1.14
CA ASP A 42 -10.49 -7.04 0.30
C ASP A 42 -9.09 -6.56 0.66
N LEU A 43 -8.97 -5.46 1.40
CA LEU A 43 -7.68 -5.03 1.94
C LEU A 43 -7.36 -5.90 3.17
N GLN A 44 -6.43 -6.83 3.00
CA GLN A 44 -6.07 -7.77 4.06
C GLN A 44 -4.98 -7.23 4.98
N ALA A 45 -4.10 -6.37 4.46
CA ALA A 45 -2.98 -5.83 5.22
C ALA A 45 -2.48 -4.49 4.68
N PHE A 46 -2.01 -3.64 5.59
CA PHE A 46 -1.20 -2.47 5.30
C PHE A 46 0.03 -2.52 6.21
N PHE A 47 1.23 -2.55 5.63
CA PHE A 47 2.47 -2.70 6.41
C PHE A 47 3.61 -1.90 5.81
N SER A 48 4.65 -1.68 6.61
CA SER A 48 5.87 -1.00 6.20
C SER A 48 7.01 -1.99 6.01
N CYS A 49 7.74 -1.85 4.92
CA CYS A 49 8.96 -2.60 4.64
C CYS A 49 10.15 -1.89 5.31
N ASN A 50 10.83 -2.61 6.19
CA ASN A 50 11.98 -2.14 6.96
C ASN A 50 13.34 -2.62 6.40
N ILE A 51 13.37 -3.16 5.18
CA ILE A 51 14.61 -3.68 4.56
C ILE A 51 15.65 -2.58 4.36
N CYS A 52 15.22 -1.34 4.12
CA CYS A 52 16.11 -0.19 3.95
C CYS A 52 16.44 0.51 5.27
N SER A 53 15.92 0.02 6.39
CA SER A 53 16.02 0.66 7.69
C SER A 53 17.34 0.26 8.31
N THR A 54 18.08 1.24 8.80
CA THR A 54 19.48 1.14 9.22
C THR A 54 19.73 0.17 10.39
N GLU A 55 18.68 -0.46 10.92
CA GLU A 55 18.74 -1.50 11.95
C GLU A 55 18.75 -2.93 11.40
N SER A 56 18.90 -3.12 10.09
CA SER A 56 19.24 -4.44 9.54
C SER A 56 20.66 -4.82 9.99
N LYS A 57 20.78 -5.31 11.23
CA LYS A 57 21.95 -6.08 11.65
C LYS A 57 22.03 -7.27 10.71
N GLU A 58 23.08 -7.29 9.90
CA GLU A 58 23.50 -8.45 9.14
C GLU A 58 23.50 -9.66 10.10
N ASN A 59 22.74 -10.69 9.74
CA ASN A 59 22.88 -12.01 10.35
C ASN A 59 24.14 -12.67 9.81
#